data_AF-A0A9C7PM14-F1
#
_entry.id   AF-A0A9C7PM14-F1
#
_cell.length_a   1.000
_cell.length_b   1.000
_cell.length_c   1.000
_cell.angle_alpha   90.00
_cell.angle_beta   90.00
_cell.angle_gamma   90.00
#
_symmetry.space_group_name_H-M   'P 1'
#
loop_
_entity.id
_entity.type
_entity.pdbx_description
1 polymer ?
#
loop_
_entity_poly.entity_id
_entity_poly.type
_entity_poly.pdbx_seq_one_letter_code
_entity_poly.pdbx_strand_id
1 'polypeptide(L)'
;MQQRSELVGCGSLAKPTSNAITKLSSGTPIKVISTREKWSQVHIPVDINVWVFGTLISQNGDTARIVGEGVRARTRPSTQGGSSVIGNFEKGEYVRVLSTSGDWVRVTAPRTMRAWILSSQLEIHPSVTDQWLSQWQRLQPDLILGKR
;
A
#
# COMPACT_ATOMS: atom_id res chain seq x y z
N MET A 1 11.25 -7.96 -26.21
CA MET A 1 12.20 -8.04 -25.08
C MET A 1 11.42 -7.66 -23.82
N GLN A 2 10.93 -8.66 -23.06
CA GLN A 2 10.11 -8.40 -21.88
C GLN A 2 11.02 -8.08 -20.69
N GLN A 3 10.84 -6.92 -20.08
CA GLN A 3 11.58 -6.47 -18.90
C GLN A 3 11.33 -7.47 -17.76
N ARG A 4 12.32 -8.33 -17.47
CA ARG A 4 12.34 -9.16 -16.26
C ARG A 4 12.62 -8.23 -15.08
N SER A 5 11.57 -7.61 -14.53
CA SER A 5 11.65 -7.04 -13.19
C SER A 5 11.82 -8.20 -12.23
N GLU A 6 13.04 -8.41 -11.74
CA GLU A 6 13.40 -9.45 -10.78
C GLU A 6 12.36 -9.49 -9.65
N LEU A 7 11.56 -10.55 -9.64
CA LEU A 7 10.66 -10.85 -8.55
C LEU A 7 11.52 -11.44 -7.44
N VAL A 8 11.72 -10.70 -6.35
CA VAL A 8 12.39 -11.24 -5.16
C VAL A 8 11.48 -12.25 -4.44
N GLY A 9 10.15 -12.14 -4.62
CA GLY A 9 9.21 -13.17 -4.19
C GLY A 9 7.76 -12.81 -4.47
N CYS A 10 6.90 -13.83 -4.42
CA CYS A 10 5.45 -13.69 -4.39
C CYS A 10 4.94 -14.04 -2.99
N GLY A 11 3.94 -13.30 -2.52
CA GLY A 11 3.37 -13.57 -1.21
C GLY A 11 1.90 -13.23 -1.15
N SER A 12 1.32 -13.49 0.00
CA SER A 12 -0.01 -13.04 0.35
C SER A 12 -0.03 -12.45 1.75
N LEU A 13 -1.09 -11.70 2.08
CA LEU A 13 -1.27 -11.17 3.42
C LEU A 13 -1.86 -12.24 4.36
N ALA A 14 -1.19 -12.54 5.47
CA ALA A 14 -1.60 -13.60 6.38
C ALA A 14 -2.74 -13.19 7.35
N LYS A 15 -2.89 -11.87 7.61
CA LYS A 15 -4.03 -11.16 8.27
C LYS A 15 -3.60 -9.72 8.60
N PRO A 16 -4.31 -8.66 8.18
CA PRO A 16 -3.97 -7.30 8.59
C PRO A 16 -4.34 -7.07 10.05
N THR A 17 -3.35 -6.88 10.92
CA THR A 17 -3.58 -6.59 12.36
C THR A 17 -3.66 -5.09 12.66
N SER A 18 -3.71 -4.22 11.63
CA SER A 18 -3.73 -2.77 11.79
C SER A 18 -4.96 -2.11 11.17
N ASN A 19 -5.51 -1.11 11.86
CA ASN A 19 -6.76 -0.42 11.51
C ASN A 19 -6.67 0.44 10.21
N ALA A 20 -5.50 0.66 9.63
CA ALA A 20 -5.39 1.32 8.32
C ALA A 20 -5.66 0.36 7.17
N ILE A 21 -5.08 -0.83 7.23
CA ILE A 21 -5.09 -1.84 6.15
C ILE A 21 -6.44 -2.61 6.14
N THR A 22 -7.50 -2.04 6.72
CA THR A 22 -8.79 -2.70 7.02
C THR A 22 -9.55 -3.23 5.80
N LYS A 23 -9.13 -2.91 4.57
CA LYS A 23 -9.77 -3.44 3.35
C LYS A 23 -9.02 -4.62 2.73
N LEU A 24 -7.80 -4.94 3.19
CA LEU A 24 -7.08 -6.09 2.64
C LEU A 24 -7.59 -7.37 3.31
N SER A 25 -8.21 -8.25 2.53
CA SER A 25 -8.56 -9.59 3.01
C SER A 25 -7.29 -10.43 3.13
N SER A 26 -7.26 -11.34 4.10
CA SER A 26 -6.26 -12.41 4.15
C SER A 26 -6.20 -13.11 2.79
N GLY A 27 -5.01 -13.48 2.32
CA GLY A 27 -4.81 -14.10 1.01
C GLY A 27 -4.78 -13.12 -0.17
N THR A 28 -4.86 -11.80 0.05
CA THR A 28 -4.63 -10.83 -1.04
C THR A 28 -3.21 -11.03 -1.59
N PRO A 29 -3.04 -11.30 -2.90
CA PRO A 29 -1.73 -11.49 -3.49
C PRO A 29 -0.96 -10.16 -3.48
N ILE A 30 0.29 -10.23 -3.06
CA ILE A 30 1.22 -9.10 -3.00
C ILE A 30 2.53 -9.46 -3.69
N LYS A 31 3.18 -8.49 -4.32
CA LYS A 31 4.52 -8.65 -4.86
C LYS A 31 5.53 -8.17 -3.82
N VAL A 32 6.42 -9.05 -3.37
CA VAL A 32 7.51 -8.67 -2.46
C VAL A 32 8.67 -8.11 -3.30
N ILE A 33 9.06 -6.89 -3.00
CA ILE A 33 10.12 -6.15 -3.72
C ILE A 33 11.46 -6.35 -3.03
N SER A 34 11.49 -6.24 -1.70
CA SER A 34 12.70 -6.47 -0.90
C SER A 34 12.34 -6.81 0.54
N THR A 35 13.22 -7.51 1.23
CA THR A 35 13.09 -7.80 2.66
C THR A 35 14.33 -7.31 3.40
N ARG A 36 14.11 -6.61 4.52
CA ARG A 36 15.13 -6.04 5.40
C ARG A 36 14.77 -6.38 6.84
N GLU A 37 15.55 -7.29 7.43
CA GLU A 37 15.34 -7.80 8.79
C GLU A 37 13.87 -8.20 9.04
N LYS A 38 13.11 -7.35 9.74
CA LYS A 38 11.72 -7.57 10.15
C LYS A 38 10.68 -7.05 9.16
N TRP A 39 11.10 -6.30 8.14
CA TRP A 39 10.20 -5.60 7.22
C TRP A 39 10.37 -6.08 5.79
N SER A 40 9.27 -6.18 5.07
CA SER A 40 9.25 -6.42 3.64
C SER A 40 8.58 -5.25 2.94
N GLN A 41 9.25 -4.72 1.92
CA GLN A 41 8.68 -3.76 1.00
C GLN A 41 7.86 -4.53 -0.05
N VAL A 42 6.62 -4.13 -0.23
CA VAL A 42 5.65 -4.82 -1.07
C VAL A 42 4.93 -3.85 -2.00
N HIS A 43 4.49 -4.37 -3.13
CA HIS A 43 3.49 -3.75 -3.99
C HIS A 43 2.15 -4.45 -3.76
N ILE A 44 1.15 -3.66 -3.39
CA ILE A 44 -0.21 -4.11 -3.11
C ILE A 44 -1.06 -3.73 -4.33
N PRO A 45 -1.69 -4.69 -5.02
CA PRO A 45 -2.36 -4.42 -6.29
C PRO A 45 -3.74 -3.78 -6.11
N VAL A 46 -4.13 -3.44 -4.88
CA VAL A 46 -5.45 -2.90 -4.52
C VAL A 46 -5.31 -1.62 -3.69
N ASP A 47 -6.39 -0.85 -3.65
CA ASP A 47 -6.45 0.39 -2.88
C ASP A 47 -6.31 0.11 -1.38
N ILE A 48 -5.41 0.85 -0.73
CA ILE A 48 -5.24 0.80 0.72
C ILE A 48 -5.60 2.15 1.34
N ASN A 49 -6.16 2.08 2.54
CA ASN A 49 -6.51 3.29 3.29
C ASN A 49 -5.45 3.56 4.34
N VAL A 50 -4.98 4.78 4.45
CA VAL A 50 -3.91 5.18 5.37
C VAL A 50 -4.21 6.52 6.01
N TRP A 51 -3.50 6.82 7.08
CA TRP A 51 -3.60 8.11 7.77
C TRP A 51 -2.44 9.02 7.38
N VAL A 52 -2.78 10.28 7.10
CA VAL A 52 -1.84 11.35 6.78
C VAL A 52 -2.12 12.52 7.71
N PHE A 53 -1.07 13.22 8.15
CA PHE A 53 -1.25 14.40 8.98
C PHE A 53 -1.81 15.55 8.14
N GLY A 54 -2.90 16.16 8.60
CA GLY A 54 -3.73 17.06 7.81
C GLY A 54 -3.00 18.31 7.32
N THR A 55 -2.00 18.80 8.05
CA THR A 55 -1.22 19.98 7.63
C THR A 55 -0.33 19.70 6.42
N LEU A 56 -0.13 18.43 6.04
CA LEU A 56 0.69 18.00 4.91
C LEU A 56 -0.13 17.72 3.65
N ILE A 57 -1.43 18.01 3.68
CA ILE A 57 -2.33 17.89 2.53
C ILE A 57 -3.11 19.17 2.29
N SER A 58 -3.45 19.44 1.03
CA SER A 58 -4.40 20.47 0.64
C SER A 58 -5.67 19.79 0.14
N GLN A 59 -6.72 19.81 0.96
CA GLN A 59 -7.99 19.14 0.69
C GLN A 59 -8.97 20.04 -0.06
N ASN A 60 -9.66 19.47 -1.05
CA ASN A 60 -10.79 20.06 -1.76
C ASN A 60 -11.89 19.00 -1.93
N GLY A 61 -12.95 19.11 -1.13
CA GLY A 61 -14.01 18.11 -1.04
C GLY A 61 -13.47 16.74 -0.65
N ASP A 62 -13.79 15.72 -1.45
CA ASP A 62 -13.39 14.33 -1.23
C ASP A 62 -12.01 14.00 -1.82
N THR A 63 -11.26 15.01 -2.27
CA THR A 63 -9.92 14.85 -2.83
C THR A 63 -8.93 15.70 -2.06
N ALA A 64 -7.67 15.28 -2.03
CA ALA A 64 -6.59 16.09 -1.49
C ALA A 64 -5.31 15.91 -2.30
N ARG A 65 -4.52 16.98 -2.35
CA ARG A 65 -3.17 16.98 -2.91
C ARG A 65 -2.15 16.93 -1.78
N ILE A 66 -1.17 16.05 -1.88
CA ILE A 66 -0.04 16.01 -0.96
C ILE A 66 0.82 17.26 -1.20
N VAL A 67 1.07 18.06 -0.17
CA VAL A 67 1.85 19.31 -0.29
C VAL A 67 3.22 19.24 0.40
N GLY A 68 3.38 18.34 1.37
CA GLY A 68 4.67 18.05 1.99
C GLY A 68 5.55 17.15 1.12
N GLU A 69 6.86 17.16 1.38
CA GLU A 69 7.83 16.23 0.80
C GLU A 69 7.90 14.95 1.64
N GLY A 70 7.89 13.77 1.01
CA GLY A 70 8.07 12.48 1.70
C GLY A 70 7.05 12.20 2.80
N VAL A 71 5.79 12.58 2.60
CA VAL A 71 4.74 12.55 3.62
C VAL A 71 4.44 11.12 4.06
N ARG A 72 4.51 10.85 5.37
CA ARG A 72 4.37 9.49 5.92
C ARG A 72 2.93 8.99 5.89
N ALA A 73 2.70 7.86 5.22
CA ALA A 73 1.48 7.09 5.29
C ALA A 73 1.49 6.20 6.54
N ARG A 74 0.51 6.36 7.43
CA ARG A 74 0.48 5.68 8.73
C ARG A 74 -0.69 4.74 8.92
N THR A 75 -0.49 3.77 9.82
CA THR A 75 -1.54 2.78 10.14
C THR A 75 -2.64 3.31 11.06
N ARG A 76 -2.36 4.37 11.82
CA ARG A 76 -3.28 4.98 12.78
C ARG A 76 -3.09 6.51 12.79
N PRO A 77 -4.11 7.29 13.19
CA PRO A 77 -4.03 8.75 13.30
C PRO A 77 -3.23 9.17 14.54
N SER A 78 -1.96 8.81 14.59
CA SER A 78 -1.09 9.08 15.74
C SER A 78 0.38 9.01 15.34
N THR A 79 1.24 9.73 16.07
CA THR A 79 2.69 9.58 16.03
C THR A 79 3.23 8.62 17.10
N GLN A 80 2.37 8.15 18.01
CA GLN A 80 2.72 7.34 19.18
C GLN A 80 2.79 5.83 18.86
N GLY A 81 3.11 5.04 19.89
CA GLY A 81 3.18 3.58 19.82
C GLY A 81 1.93 2.95 19.21
N GLY A 82 2.13 1.98 18.32
CA GLY A 82 1.04 1.32 17.57
C GLY A 82 0.65 2.00 16.25
N SER A 83 1.22 3.17 15.94
CA SER A 83 1.14 3.79 14.61
C SER A 83 2.42 3.58 13.82
N SER A 84 2.37 2.65 12.87
CA SER A 84 3.49 2.33 11.99
C SER A 84 3.43 3.18 10.72
N VAL A 85 4.58 3.65 10.26
CA VAL A 85 4.71 4.22 8.91
C VAL A 85 4.80 3.04 7.94
N ILE A 86 3.87 2.96 7.01
CA ILE A 86 3.83 1.88 6.01
C ILE A 86 4.25 2.35 4.64
N GLY A 87 4.46 3.64 4.43
CA GLY A 87 4.87 4.16 3.12
C GLY A 87 5.03 5.66 3.18
N ASN A 88 5.37 6.23 2.04
CA ASN A 88 5.50 7.65 1.86
C ASN A 88 4.75 8.07 0.60
N PHE A 89 4.16 9.24 0.67
CA PHE A 89 3.64 9.94 -0.48
C PHE A 89 4.67 10.94 -0.98
N GLU A 90 4.71 11.09 -2.29
CA GLU A 90 5.47 12.13 -2.96
C GLU A 90 4.64 13.42 -3.04
N LYS A 91 5.33 14.56 -3.06
CA LYS A 91 4.64 15.84 -3.20
C LYS A 91 3.91 15.92 -4.52
N GLY A 92 2.70 16.45 -4.47
CA GLY A 92 1.84 16.63 -5.62
C GLY A 92 0.97 15.42 -5.95
N GLU A 93 1.16 14.28 -5.28
CA GLU A 93 0.26 13.13 -5.43
C GLU A 93 -1.17 13.49 -5.03
N TYR A 94 -2.13 12.92 -5.74
CA TYR A 94 -3.55 13.04 -5.43
C TYR A 94 -4.02 11.82 -4.65
N VAL A 95 -4.80 12.08 -3.62
CA VAL A 95 -5.42 11.06 -2.78
C VAL A 95 -6.91 11.35 -2.61
N ARG A 96 -7.70 10.31 -2.37
CA ARG A 96 -9.12 10.45 -2.05
C ARG A 96 -9.30 10.48 -0.55
N VAL A 97 -9.99 11.50 -0.04
CA VAL A 97 -10.29 11.64 1.39
C VAL A 97 -11.48 10.76 1.76
N LEU A 98 -11.41 10.15 2.94
CA LEU A 98 -12.44 9.24 3.47
C LEU A 98 -13.07 9.76 4.75
N SER A 99 -12.24 10.26 5.66
CA SER A 99 -12.67 10.70 6.98
C SER A 99 -11.55 11.49 7.67
N THR A 100 -11.90 12.27 8.68
CA THR A 100 -10.93 12.98 9.53
C THR A 100 -11.04 12.50 10.98
N SER A 101 -9.93 12.50 11.71
CA SER A 101 -9.86 12.16 13.14
C SER A 101 -8.82 13.05 13.82
N GLY A 102 -9.28 14.11 14.49
CA GLY A 102 -8.39 15.17 14.97
C GLY A 102 -7.61 15.77 13.81
N ASP A 103 -6.29 15.90 13.97
CA ASP A 103 -5.40 16.47 12.95
C ASP A 103 -5.03 15.50 11.82
N TRP A 104 -5.67 14.33 11.77
CA TRP A 104 -5.34 13.28 10.80
C TRP A 104 -6.44 13.09 9.80
N VAL A 105 -6.05 12.89 8.54
CA VAL A 105 -6.96 12.63 7.45
C VAL A 105 -6.72 11.21 6.95
N ARG A 106 -7.80 10.43 6.87
CA ARG A 106 -7.78 9.10 6.31
C ARG A 106 -8.00 9.21 4.82
N VAL A 107 -7.09 8.63 4.05
CA VAL A 107 -7.09 8.73 2.59
C VAL A 107 -6.93 7.36 1.96
N THR A 108 -7.38 7.22 0.72
CA THR A 108 -6.99 6.09 -0.15
C THR A 108 -5.68 6.44 -0.85
N ALA A 109 -4.66 5.62 -0.63
CA ALA A 109 -3.36 5.76 -1.27
C ALA A 109 -3.39 5.26 -2.72
N PRO A 110 -2.58 5.84 -3.62
CA PRO A 110 -2.47 5.35 -4.99
C PRO A 110 -1.85 3.95 -5.00
N ARG A 111 -2.26 3.10 -5.96
CA ARG A 111 -1.77 1.72 -6.09
C ARG A 111 -0.27 1.62 -6.41
N THR A 112 0.32 2.72 -6.89
CA THR A 112 1.75 2.87 -7.14
C THR A 112 2.58 2.97 -5.86
N MET A 113 1.95 3.30 -4.72
CA MET A 113 2.66 3.44 -3.45
C MET A 113 3.20 2.09 -2.99
N ARG A 114 4.51 2.05 -2.71
CA ARG A 114 5.15 0.88 -2.09
C ARG A 114 4.92 0.90 -0.60
N ALA A 115 4.54 -0.25 -0.06
CA ALA A 115 4.26 -0.39 1.37
C ALA A 115 5.35 -1.20 2.09
N TRP A 116 5.71 -0.81 3.31
CA TRP A 116 6.49 -1.60 4.23
C TRP A 116 5.56 -2.33 5.20
N ILE A 117 5.64 -3.65 5.23
CA ILE A 117 4.84 -4.52 6.10
C ILE A 117 5.80 -5.40 6.90
N LEU A 118 5.47 -5.72 8.15
CA LEU A 118 6.28 -6.67 8.92
C LEU A 118 6.26 -8.02 8.20
N SER A 119 7.43 -8.62 7.99
CA SER A 119 7.54 -9.92 7.33
C SER A 119 6.73 -11.00 8.04
N SER A 120 6.55 -10.89 9.37
CA SER A 120 5.70 -11.79 10.17
C SER A 120 4.19 -11.67 9.88
N GLN A 121 3.76 -10.65 9.13
CA GLN A 121 2.36 -10.48 8.68
C GLN A 121 2.17 -10.99 7.24
N LEU A 122 3.24 -11.46 6.59
CA LEU A 122 3.24 -11.95 5.23
C LEU A 122 3.37 -13.47 5.19
N GLU A 123 2.66 -14.08 4.26
CA GLU A 123 2.95 -15.44 3.82
C GLU A 123 3.76 -15.33 2.53
N ILE A 124 5.05 -15.65 2.60
CA ILE A 124 5.96 -15.59 1.45
C ILE A 124 6.05 -16.99 0.84
N HIS A 125 5.68 -17.12 -0.43
CA HIS A 125 5.78 -18.38 -1.15
C HIS A 125 7.13 -18.49 -1.88
N PRO A 126 7.73 -19.70 -1.93
CA PRO A 126 9.06 -19.91 -2.53
C PRO A 126 9.07 -19.75 -4.05
N SER A 127 7.90 -19.82 -4.71
CA SER A 127 7.77 -19.66 -6.15
C SER A 127 6.40 -19.09 -6.51
N VAL A 128 6.36 -18.39 -7.66
CA VAL A 128 5.13 -17.85 -8.24
C VAL A 128 4.28 -19.01 -8.73
N THR A 129 3.13 -19.24 -8.09
CA THR A 129 2.17 -20.27 -8.52
C THR A 129 1.17 -19.70 -9.52
N ASP A 130 0.59 -20.56 -10.37
CA ASP A 130 -0.46 -20.15 -11.33
C ASP A 130 -1.69 -19.56 -10.62
N GLN A 131 -2.01 -20.09 -9.44
CA GLN A 131 -3.09 -19.57 -8.60
C GLN A 131 -2.77 -18.13 -8.15
N TRP A 132 -1.56 -17.88 -7.66
CA TRP A 132 -1.13 -16.54 -7.25
C TRP A 132 -1.16 -15.58 -8.44
N LEU A 133 -0.63 -16.00 -9.60
CA LEU A 133 -0.56 -15.17 -10.80
C LEU A 133 -1.96 -14.79 -11.30
N SER A 134 -2.88 -15.76 -11.33
CA SER A 134 -4.27 -15.53 -11.73
C SER A 134 -4.99 -14.56 -10.81
N GLN A 135 -4.78 -14.68 -9.49
CA GLN A 135 -5.36 -13.75 -8.51
C GLN A 135 -4.75 -12.35 -8.64
N TRP A 136 -3.43 -12.25 -8.82
CA TRP A 136 -2.70 -10.99 -9.01
C TRP A 136 -3.22 -10.24 -10.24
N GLN A 137 -3.31 -10.93 -11.38
CA GLN A 137 -3.80 -10.40 -12.64
C GLN A 137 -5.24 -9.87 -12.54
N ARG A 138 -6.13 -10.60 -11.85
CA ARG A 138 -7.51 -10.17 -11.65
C ARG A 138 -7.65 -8.86 -10.87
N LEU A 139 -6.70 -8.55 -9.99
CA LEU A 139 -6.70 -7.32 -9.18
C LEU A 139 -6.09 -6.12 -9.91
N GLN A 140 -5.49 -6.33 -11.08
CA GLN A 140 -4.89 -5.30 -11.94
C GLN A 140 -5.49 -5.33 -13.36
N PRO A 141 -6.82 -5.14 -13.53
CA PRO A 141 -7.44 -5.21 -14.84
C PRO A 141 -6.84 -4.22 -15.85
N ASP A 142 -6.36 -3.08 -15.36
CA ASP A 142 -5.80 -1.99 -16.17
C ASP A 142 -4.38 -2.27 -16.68
N LEU A 143 -3.66 -3.21 -16.07
CA LEU A 143 -2.29 -3.58 -16.47
C LEU A 143 -2.26 -4.65 -17.58
N ILE A 144 -3.38 -5.35 -17.79
CA ILE A 144 -3.51 -6.43 -18.79
C ILE A 144 -3.93 -5.88 -20.16
N LEU A 145 -4.55 -4.71 -20.19
CA LEU A 145 -4.82 -3.99 -21.43
C LEU A 145 -3.64 -3.09 -21.78
N GLY A 146 -2.64 -3.69 -22.43
CA GLY A 146 -1.85 -2.96 -23.41
C GLY A 146 -2.78 -2.40 -24.49
N LYS A 147 -3.36 -1.23 -24.27
CA LYS A 147 -3.85 -0.35 -25.35
C LYS A 147 -2.69 0.60 -25.65
N ARG A 148 -1.93 0.25 -26.69
CA ARG A 148 -1.98 0.88 -28.02
C ARG A 148 -1.65 2.36 -27.96
#